data_AF-A0A958MV63-F1
#
_entry.id   AF-A0A958MV63-F1
#
_cell.length_a   1.000
_cell.length_b   1.000
_cell.length_c   1.000
_cell.angle_alpha   90.00
_cell.angle_beta   90.00
_cell.angle_gamma   90.00
#
_symmetry.space_group_name_H-M   'P 1'
#
loop_
_entity.id
_entity.type
_entity.pdbx_description
1 polymer ?
#
loop_
_entity_poly.entity_id
_entity_poly.type
_entity_poly.pdbx_seq_one_letter_code
_entity_poly.pdbx_strand_id
1 'polypeptide(L)'
;MGRTSYDEIEILEFSNNKPLQIIRQDRYYIEDEHCDLLVGGKSLKVLDFSAFGIAVESPNLFSPGFEEHETQLVFEGVQVATPHVKLVRHEKLDSGEFKLAFEVIGEPIHVERVQAVRSSKEILSEHDKRFRLLDQLPEEARVLIYQFKDWLEELGERVNALAQGRDQTDSRRTFEFENTLIPIVGTYIGQEFPKHYSRLAEPLKNLPPDSRKLLVELFRSKLCDIIHQSPFANRVFKKPLGYAGDFEMMNLIYKSENIG
;
A
#
# COMPACT_ATOMS: atom_id res chain seq x y z
N MET A 1 49.91 -14.10 13.40
CA MET A 1 51.26 -13.59 13.06
C MET A 1 51.87 -14.59 12.09
N GLY A 2 52.25 -14.32 10.85
CA GLY A 2 52.19 -13.13 10.01
C GLY A 2 52.84 -13.45 8.65
N ARG A 3 52.42 -12.70 7.62
CA ARG A 3 53.08 -12.39 6.34
C ARG A 3 53.35 -13.50 5.30
N THR A 4 52.62 -13.37 4.19
CA THR A 4 53.09 -13.54 2.80
C THR A 4 52.23 -12.58 1.98
N SER A 5 52.79 -11.47 1.48
CA SER A 5 53.51 -11.29 0.20
C SER A 5 52.55 -10.68 -0.81
N TYR A 6 52.94 -9.52 -1.33
CA TYR A 6 52.20 -8.70 -2.29
C TYR A 6 52.03 -9.46 -3.60
N ASP A 7 50.78 -9.68 -4.01
CA ASP A 7 50.45 -10.04 -5.39
C ASP A 7 50.25 -8.77 -6.21
N GLU A 8 50.86 -8.81 -7.39
CA GLU A 8 51.00 -7.77 -8.39
C GLU A 8 49.63 -7.35 -8.92
N ILE A 9 49.36 -6.03 -8.92
CA ILE A 9 48.24 -5.46 -9.66
C ILE A 9 48.70 -5.34 -11.12
N GLU A 10 48.29 -6.29 -11.96
CA GLU A 10 48.35 -6.14 -13.41
C GLU A 10 47.44 -4.99 -13.82
N ILE A 11 48.06 -3.86 -14.20
CA ILE A 11 47.39 -2.74 -14.87
C ILE A 11 47.16 -3.17 -16.32
N LEU A 12 45.94 -3.61 -16.63
CA LEU A 12 45.48 -3.78 -18.00
C LEU A 12 45.18 -2.40 -18.60
N GLU A 13 46.10 -1.90 -19.42
CA GLU A 13 45.87 -0.77 -20.32
C GLU A 13 44.78 -1.13 -21.35
N PHE A 14 43.58 -0.60 -21.17
CA PHE A 14 42.53 -0.67 -22.19
C PHE A 14 42.66 0.49 -23.18
N SER A 15 43.42 0.26 -24.24
CA SER A 15 43.25 0.96 -25.51
C SER A 15 42.15 0.26 -26.30
N ASN A 16 40.96 0.88 -26.42
CA ASN A 16 40.11 0.77 -27.60
C ASN A 16 38.91 1.72 -27.55
N ASN A 17 38.85 2.62 -28.55
CA ASN A 17 37.73 3.50 -28.89
C ASN A 17 36.46 2.70 -29.25
N LYS A 18 35.68 2.31 -28.24
CA LYS A 18 34.24 2.06 -28.40
C LYS A 18 33.51 2.98 -27.42
N PRO A 19 32.45 3.71 -27.86
CA PRO A 19 31.64 4.48 -26.94
C PRO A 19 31.16 3.53 -25.85
N LEU A 20 31.46 3.87 -24.60
CA LEU A 20 30.98 3.15 -23.42
C LEU A 20 29.48 2.97 -23.59
N GLN A 21 29.05 1.71 -23.69
CA GLN A 21 27.63 1.38 -23.68
C GLN A 21 27.14 1.73 -22.28
N ILE A 22 26.64 2.95 -22.11
CA ILE A 22 26.04 3.40 -20.86
C ILE A 22 24.89 2.44 -20.59
N ILE A 23 25.08 1.55 -19.62
CA ILE A 23 24.04 0.69 -19.09
C ILE A 23 23.06 1.65 -18.42
N ARG A 24 22.00 2.03 -19.14
CA ARG A 24 20.93 2.89 -18.63
C ARG A 24 20.07 2.06 -17.68
N GLN A 25 20.41 2.11 -16.40
CA GLN A 25 19.57 1.55 -15.36
C GLN A 25 18.29 2.41 -15.23
N ASP A 26 17.16 1.72 -15.24
CA ASP A 26 15.78 2.17 -15.02
C ASP A 26 15.09 2.91 -16.17
N ARG A 27 14.65 2.14 -17.17
CA ARG A 27 13.58 2.55 -18.10
C ARG A 27 12.22 2.10 -17.57
N TYR A 28 11.26 3.02 -17.59
CA TYR A 28 9.87 2.80 -17.22
C TYR A 28 9.04 2.76 -18.49
N TYR A 29 8.38 1.63 -18.71
CA TYR A 29 7.49 1.43 -19.85
C TYR A 29 6.08 1.89 -19.49
N ILE A 30 5.38 2.44 -20.48
CA ILE A 30 3.97 2.80 -20.41
C ILE A 30 3.22 1.76 -21.23
N GLU A 31 2.34 0.99 -20.58
CA GLU A 31 1.60 -0.09 -21.24
C GLU A 31 0.18 0.38 -21.56
N ASP A 32 -0.65 0.49 -20.52
CA ASP A 32 -2.07 0.82 -20.63
C ASP A 32 -2.38 2.23 -20.07
N GLU A 33 -1.40 2.91 -19.47
CA GLU A 33 -1.60 4.23 -18.87
C GLU A 33 -1.50 5.36 -19.90
N HIS A 34 -2.22 6.44 -19.63
CA HIS A 34 -2.15 7.64 -20.44
C HIS A 34 -0.94 8.47 -20.04
N CYS A 35 0.10 8.50 -20.88
CA CYS A 35 1.29 9.31 -20.70
C CYS A 35 1.62 10.05 -22.00
N ASP A 36 1.68 11.38 -21.93
CA ASP A 36 1.88 12.25 -23.08
C ASP A 36 3.00 13.27 -22.82
N LEU A 37 3.77 13.55 -23.87
CA LEU A 37 4.72 14.66 -23.92
C LEU A 37 4.17 15.74 -24.84
N LEU A 38 3.95 16.94 -24.30
CA LEU A 38 3.57 18.12 -25.07
C LEU A 38 4.85 18.79 -25.60
N VAL A 39 5.10 18.63 -26.90
CA VAL A 39 6.30 19.07 -27.59
C VAL A 39 5.94 19.49 -29.03
N GLY A 40 6.46 20.64 -29.48
CA GLY A 40 6.21 21.23 -30.79
C GLY A 40 4.75 21.57 -31.03
N GLY A 41 4.04 21.97 -29.97
CA GLY A 41 2.60 22.24 -29.99
C GLY A 41 1.73 20.99 -30.19
N LYS A 42 2.28 19.77 -30.04
CA LYS A 42 1.57 18.49 -30.18
C LYS A 42 1.65 17.69 -28.89
N SER A 43 0.60 16.94 -28.60
CA SER A 43 0.61 15.90 -27.55
C SER A 43 1.02 14.59 -28.19
N LEU A 44 2.16 14.03 -27.78
CA LEU A 44 2.70 12.78 -28.31
C LEU A 44 2.70 11.70 -27.24
N LYS A 45 2.22 10.51 -27.58
CA LYS A 45 2.16 9.36 -26.67
C LYS A 45 3.56 8.93 -26.26
N VAL A 46 3.82 8.85 -24.96
CA VAL A 46 5.07 8.35 -24.40
C VAL A 46 5.03 6.81 -24.37
N LEU A 47 6.08 6.19 -24.89
CA LEU A 47 6.26 4.73 -24.93
C LEU A 47 7.07 4.26 -23.73
N ASP A 48 8.18 4.95 -23.47
CA ASP A 48 9.07 4.67 -22.35
C ASP A 48 9.80 5.94 -21.93
N PHE A 49 10.20 6.01 -20.67
CA PHE A 49 10.99 7.13 -20.15
C PHE A 49 11.97 6.68 -19.07
N SER A 50 12.95 7.52 -18.78
CA SER A 50 13.84 7.44 -17.62
C SER A 50 14.08 8.85 -17.09
N ALA A 51 14.90 9.01 -16.05
CA ALA A 51 15.28 10.33 -15.54
C ALA A 51 15.89 11.25 -16.62
N PHE A 52 16.51 10.68 -17.66
CA PHE A 52 17.29 11.41 -18.67
C PHE A 52 16.81 11.25 -20.11
N GLY A 53 15.71 10.51 -20.34
CA GLY A 53 15.24 10.29 -21.69
C GLY A 53 13.77 9.97 -21.77
N ILE A 54 13.15 10.39 -22.86
CA ILE A 54 11.74 10.12 -23.15
C ILE A 54 11.67 9.59 -24.58
N ALA A 55 10.99 8.47 -24.77
CA ALA A 55 10.66 7.95 -26.08
C ALA A 55 9.16 8.13 -26.34
N VAL A 56 8.83 8.71 -27.49
CA VAL A 56 7.44 8.97 -27.89
C VAL A 56 7.15 8.38 -29.27
N GLU A 57 5.88 8.14 -29.51
CA GLU A 57 5.33 7.81 -30.81
C GLU A 57 4.86 9.09 -31.52
N SER A 58 5.21 9.23 -32.80
CA SER A 58 4.85 10.40 -33.59
C SER A 58 4.58 10.07 -35.05
N PRO A 59 3.54 10.65 -35.67
CA PRO A 59 3.30 10.48 -37.10
C PRO A 59 4.29 11.27 -37.97
N ASN A 60 5.04 12.21 -37.40
CA ASN A 60 5.95 13.09 -38.14
C ASN A 60 7.34 13.14 -37.49
N LEU A 61 8.37 13.32 -38.32
CA LEU A 61 9.71 13.64 -37.85
C LEU A 61 9.80 15.14 -37.51
N PHE A 62 10.54 15.45 -36.45
CA PHE A 62 11.04 16.82 -36.23
C PHE A 62 12.32 17.04 -37.03
N SER A 63 12.68 18.31 -37.21
CA SER A 63 13.94 18.68 -37.85
C SER A 63 15.15 18.11 -37.09
N PRO A 64 16.23 17.70 -37.77
CA PRO A 64 17.46 17.28 -37.11
C PRO A 64 17.96 18.36 -36.14
N GLY A 65 18.31 17.96 -34.90
CA GLY A 65 18.75 18.89 -33.86
C GLY A 65 17.64 19.67 -33.18
N PHE A 66 16.37 19.27 -33.36
CA PHE A 66 15.24 19.84 -32.64
C PHE A 66 15.47 19.82 -31.12
N GLU A 67 15.24 20.96 -30.48
CA GLU A 67 15.43 21.21 -29.07
C GLU A 67 14.32 22.17 -28.61
N GLU A 68 13.66 21.86 -27.50
CA GLU A 68 12.56 22.67 -26.98
C GLU A 68 12.56 22.72 -25.46
N HIS A 69 12.46 23.93 -24.92
CA HIS A 69 12.35 24.19 -23.50
C HIS A 69 10.90 24.14 -23.03
N GLU A 70 10.70 23.89 -21.74
CA GLU A 70 9.38 23.94 -21.08
C GLU A 70 8.34 22.98 -21.68
N THR A 71 8.78 21.86 -22.28
CA THR A 71 7.86 20.79 -22.67
C THR A 71 7.16 20.22 -21.45
N GLN A 72 5.97 19.65 -21.60
CA GLN A 72 5.21 19.14 -20.46
C GLN A 72 5.08 17.62 -20.56
N LEU A 73 5.57 16.91 -19.56
CA LEU A 73 5.27 15.50 -19.39
C LEU A 73 4.02 15.37 -18.51
N VAL A 74 2.97 14.78 -19.06
CA VAL A 74 1.67 14.59 -18.41
C VAL A 74 1.41 13.09 -18.28
N PHE A 75 1.14 12.64 -17.06
CA PHE A 75 0.81 11.25 -16.75
C PHE A 75 -0.55 11.20 -16.08
N GLU A 76 -1.49 10.44 -16.64
CA GLU A 76 -2.87 10.27 -16.14
C GLU A 76 -3.60 11.61 -15.89
N GLY A 77 -3.33 12.59 -16.76
CA GLY A 77 -3.89 13.96 -16.70
C GLY A 77 -3.18 14.90 -15.72
N VAL A 78 -2.10 14.44 -15.06
CA VAL A 78 -1.32 15.24 -14.11
C VAL A 78 0.02 15.60 -14.73
N GLN A 79 0.35 16.89 -14.75
CA GLN A 79 1.68 17.33 -15.19
C GLN A 79 2.75 16.92 -14.15
N VAL A 80 3.64 16.02 -14.56
CA VAL A 80 4.66 15.39 -13.69
C VAL A 80 6.04 16.02 -13.85
N ALA A 81 6.35 16.63 -15.01
CA ALA A 81 7.60 17.33 -15.23
C ALA A 81 7.48 18.40 -16.34
N THR A 82 8.43 19.34 -16.35
CA THR A 82 8.62 20.33 -17.42
C THR A 82 10.01 20.20 -18.07
N PRO A 83 10.33 19.08 -18.74
CA PRO A 83 11.69 18.85 -19.19
C PRO A 83 12.08 19.78 -20.35
N HIS A 84 13.37 20.08 -20.41
CA HIS A 84 14.01 20.56 -21.63
C HIS A 84 14.48 19.34 -22.42
N VAL A 85 14.03 19.20 -23.67
CA VAL A 85 14.26 17.99 -24.46
C VAL A 85 14.96 18.27 -25.78
N LYS A 86 15.82 17.34 -26.20
CA LYS A 86 16.49 17.36 -27.50
C LYS A 86 16.32 16.04 -28.22
N LEU A 87 15.96 16.09 -29.50
CA LEU A 87 15.85 14.90 -30.33
C LEU A 87 17.24 14.33 -30.61
N VAL A 88 17.48 13.07 -30.19
CA VAL A 88 18.78 12.40 -30.35
C VAL A 88 18.73 11.20 -31.28
N ARG A 89 17.55 10.57 -31.45
CA ARG A 89 17.37 9.44 -32.35
C ARG A 89 15.92 9.36 -32.81
N HIS A 90 15.72 8.83 -34.01
CA HIS A 90 14.42 8.41 -34.50
C HIS A 90 14.53 7.02 -35.14
N GLU A 91 13.44 6.29 -35.13
CA GLU A 91 13.30 4.96 -35.76
C GLU A 91 11.91 4.85 -36.36
N LYS A 92 11.79 4.22 -37.52
CA LYS A 92 10.50 3.99 -38.15
C LYS A 92 9.90 2.69 -37.59
N LEU A 93 8.67 2.77 -37.10
CA LEU A 93 7.92 1.63 -36.58
C LEU A 93 7.21 0.88 -37.73
N ASP A 94 6.90 -0.39 -37.49
CA ASP A 94 6.15 -1.23 -38.45
C ASP A 94 4.74 -0.69 -38.72
N SER A 95 4.17 0.07 -37.77
CA SER A 95 2.90 0.79 -37.90
C SER A 95 2.94 1.92 -38.94
N GLY A 96 4.13 2.31 -39.41
CA GLY A 96 4.34 3.46 -40.30
C GLY A 96 4.63 4.77 -39.58
N GLU A 97 4.43 4.82 -38.25
CA GLU A 97 4.78 5.95 -37.40
C GLU A 97 6.28 5.95 -37.03
N PHE A 98 6.72 6.98 -36.31
CA PHE A 98 8.10 7.13 -35.87
C PHE A 98 8.19 7.04 -34.35
N LYS A 99 9.13 6.23 -33.86
CA LYS A 99 9.61 6.29 -32.48
C LYS A 99 10.69 7.37 -32.40
N LEU A 100 10.40 8.44 -31.68
CA LEU A 100 11.32 9.55 -31.44
C LEU A 100 11.90 9.43 -30.04
N ALA A 101 13.23 9.47 -29.93
CA ALA A 101 13.92 9.44 -28.65
C ALA A 101 14.50 10.82 -28.35
N PHE A 102 14.02 11.39 -27.25
CA PHE A 102 14.48 12.64 -26.69
C PHE A 102 15.43 12.38 -25.52
N GLU A 103 16.50 13.16 -25.47
CA GLU A 103 17.35 13.31 -24.29
C GLU A 103 16.84 14.49 -23.46
N VAL A 104 16.76 14.30 -22.14
CA VAL A 104 16.41 15.38 -21.21
C VAL A 104 17.68 16.13 -20.84
N ILE A 105 17.68 17.44 -21.09
CA ILE A 105 18.81 18.33 -20.84
C ILE A 105 18.56 19.10 -19.54
N GLY A 106 19.55 19.08 -18.65
CA GLY A 106 19.49 19.83 -17.40
C GLY A 106 18.85 19.03 -16.27
N GLU A 107 17.72 19.49 -15.75
CA GLU A 107 17.07 18.85 -14.60
C GLU A 107 16.47 17.48 -14.99
N PRO A 108 16.84 16.39 -14.29
CA PRO A 108 16.28 15.08 -14.55
C PRO A 108 14.79 15.00 -14.22
N ILE A 109 14.08 14.08 -14.87
CA ILE A 109 12.69 13.77 -14.52
C ILE A 109 12.67 13.05 -13.16
N HIS A 110 11.94 13.62 -12.21
CA HIS A 110 11.66 13.00 -10.91
C HIS A 110 10.69 11.83 -11.08
N VAL A 111 11.21 10.63 -11.35
CA VAL A 111 10.39 9.44 -11.61
C VAL A 111 9.44 9.11 -10.46
N GLU A 112 9.83 9.42 -9.22
CA GLU A 112 9.00 9.28 -8.02
C GLU A 112 7.66 10.00 -8.16
N ARG A 113 7.59 11.13 -8.89
CA ARG A 113 6.31 11.83 -9.14
C ARG A 113 5.38 11.00 -10.02
N VAL A 114 5.92 10.35 -11.05
CA VAL A 114 5.13 9.45 -11.91
C VAL A 114 4.65 8.25 -11.12
N GLN A 115 5.53 7.63 -10.34
CA GLN A 115 5.18 6.51 -9.46
C GLN A 115 4.11 6.90 -8.44
N ALA A 116 4.21 8.08 -7.83
CA ALA A 116 3.21 8.58 -6.89
C ALA A 116 1.84 8.74 -7.55
N VAL A 117 1.76 9.26 -8.78
CA VAL A 117 0.50 9.35 -9.53
C VAL A 117 -0.06 7.96 -9.85
N ARG A 118 0.79 7.04 -10.33
CA ARG A 118 0.40 5.64 -10.61
C ARG A 118 -0.16 4.96 -9.37
N SER A 119 0.60 4.94 -8.27
CA SER A 119 0.16 4.32 -7.02
C SER A 119 -1.10 4.99 -6.46
N SER A 120 -1.24 6.31 -6.60
CA SER A 120 -2.47 6.99 -6.18
C SER A 120 -3.69 6.52 -6.97
N LYS A 121 -3.57 6.38 -8.30
CA LYS A 121 -4.65 5.88 -9.16
C LYS A 121 -5.00 4.43 -8.85
N GLU A 122 -4.00 3.59 -8.60
CA GLU A 122 -4.18 2.21 -8.17
C GLU A 122 -4.97 2.13 -6.85
N ILE A 123 -4.53 2.88 -5.83
CA ILE A 123 -5.20 2.95 -4.53
C ILE A 123 -6.65 3.40 -4.68
N LEU A 124 -6.92 4.44 -5.47
CA LEU A 124 -8.28 4.94 -5.70
C LEU A 124 -9.14 3.92 -6.44
N SER A 125 -8.60 3.24 -7.45
CA SER A 125 -9.29 2.18 -8.20
C SER A 125 -9.63 0.99 -7.30
N GLU A 126 -8.70 0.56 -6.45
CA GLU A 126 -8.93 -0.49 -5.46
C GLU A 126 -9.97 -0.07 -4.41
N HIS A 127 -9.91 1.18 -3.95
CA HIS A 127 -10.88 1.73 -3.02
C HIS A 127 -12.30 1.73 -3.60
N ASP A 128 -12.46 2.20 -4.84
CA ASP A 128 -13.73 2.20 -5.56
C ASP A 128 -14.26 0.78 -5.78
N LYS A 129 -13.39 -0.15 -6.23
CA LYS A 129 -13.75 -1.56 -6.40
C LYS A 129 -14.25 -2.15 -5.09
N ARG A 130 -13.54 -1.92 -3.98
CA ARG A 130 -13.93 -2.37 -2.65
C ARG A 130 -15.28 -1.78 -2.25
N PHE A 131 -15.51 -0.48 -2.47
CA PHE A 131 -16.78 0.16 -2.14
C PHE A 131 -17.95 -0.47 -2.91
N ARG A 132 -17.79 -0.67 -4.22
CA ARG A 132 -18.81 -1.34 -5.06
C ARG A 132 -19.12 -2.76 -4.61
N LEU A 133 -18.10 -3.53 -4.20
CA LEU A 133 -18.30 -4.87 -3.66
C LEU A 133 -19.10 -4.84 -2.34
N LEU A 134 -18.85 -3.84 -1.48
CA LEU A 134 -19.61 -3.68 -0.25
C LEU A 134 -21.06 -3.25 -0.51
N ASP A 135 -21.33 -2.47 -1.56
CA ASP A 135 -22.70 -2.08 -1.94
C ASP A 135 -23.55 -3.25 -2.45
N GLN A 136 -22.93 -4.35 -2.88
CA GLN A 136 -23.65 -5.58 -3.23
C GLN A 136 -24.14 -6.36 -2.00
N LEU A 137 -23.65 -6.03 -0.80
CA LEU A 137 -24.09 -6.68 0.43
C LEU A 137 -25.45 -6.14 0.88
N PRO A 138 -26.31 -6.98 1.49
CA PRO A 138 -27.56 -6.52 2.07
C PRO A 138 -27.31 -5.39 3.07
N GLU A 139 -28.07 -4.30 2.92
CA GLU A 139 -27.96 -3.13 3.79
C GLU A 139 -28.14 -3.51 5.26
N GLU A 140 -29.14 -4.33 5.58
CA GLU A 140 -29.41 -4.83 6.92
C GLU A 140 -28.16 -5.50 7.54
N ALA A 141 -27.45 -6.33 6.78
CA ALA A 141 -26.26 -7.02 7.26
C ALA A 141 -25.10 -6.04 7.53
N ARG A 142 -24.93 -5.02 6.67
CA ARG A 142 -23.92 -3.97 6.87
C ARG A 142 -24.24 -3.14 8.12
N VAL A 143 -25.49 -2.72 8.26
CA VAL A 143 -25.97 -1.92 9.40
C VAL A 143 -25.75 -2.67 10.71
N LEU A 144 -26.08 -3.96 10.77
CA LEU A 144 -25.87 -4.75 11.98
C LEU A 144 -24.39 -4.82 12.38
N ILE A 145 -23.46 -4.97 11.42
CA ILE A 145 -22.01 -4.98 11.72
C ILE A 145 -21.58 -3.64 12.34
N TYR A 146 -22.03 -2.52 11.76
CA TYR A 146 -21.70 -1.19 12.29
C TYR A 146 -22.35 -0.93 13.64
N GLN A 147 -23.60 -1.32 13.86
CA GLN A 147 -24.27 -1.23 15.16
C GLN A 147 -23.56 -2.08 16.22
N PHE A 148 -23.09 -3.27 15.86
CA PHE A 148 -22.36 -4.12 16.79
C PHE A 148 -20.99 -3.53 17.16
N LYS A 149 -20.32 -2.90 16.19
CA LYS A 149 -19.08 -2.15 16.42
C LYS A 149 -19.32 -0.98 17.37
N ASP A 150 -20.32 -0.16 17.06
CA ASP A 150 -20.70 1.02 17.83
C ASP A 150 -21.02 0.65 19.30
N TRP A 151 -21.80 -0.42 19.51
CA TRP A 151 -22.08 -0.94 20.85
C TRP A 151 -20.82 -1.31 21.64
N LEU A 152 -19.86 -2.00 21.01
CA LEU A 152 -18.62 -2.39 21.68
C LEU A 152 -17.70 -1.20 21.96
N GLU A 153 -17.61 -0.26 21.02
CA GLU A 153 -16.80 0.96 21.19
C GLU A 153 -17.40 1.86 22.28
N GLU A 154 -18.70 2.10 22.25
CA GLU A 154 -19.39 2.90 23.26
C GLU A 154 -19.25 2.27 24.66
N LEU A 155 -19.39 0.95 24.77
CA LEU A 155 -19.15 0.24 26.02
C LEU A 155 -17.70 0.42 26.50
N GLY A 156 -16.73 0.27 25.60
CA GLY A 156 -15.32 0.46 25.91
C GLY A 156 -15.01 1.88 26.39
N GLU A 157 -15.51 2.89 25.68
CA GLU A 157 -15.37 4.31 26.06
C GLU A 157 -15.97 4.59 27.44
N ARG A 158 -17.18 4.10 27.71
CA ARG A 158 -17.87 4.27 29.00
C ARG A 158 -17.13 3.58 30.14
N VAL A 159 -16.59 2.38 29.92
CA VAL A 159 -15.78 1.65 30.91
C VAL A 159 -14.46 2.38 31.16
N ASN A 160 -13.77 2.83 30.11
CA ASN A 160 -12.52 3.58 30.22
C ASN A 160 -12.72 4.92 30.95
N ALA A 161 -13.88 5.57 30.76
CA ALA A 161 -14.22 6.78 31.49
C ALA A 161 -14.30 6.59 33.02
N LEU A 162 -14.61 5.38 33.50
CA LEU A 162 -14.61 5.09 34.96
C LEU A 162 -13.21 5.18 35.58
N ALA A 163 -12.17 5.00 34.77
CA ALA A 163 -10.77 5.12 35.16
C ALA A 163 -10.22 6.56 35.05
N GLN A 164 -10.94 7.47 34.38
CA GLN A 164 -10.52 8.87 34.24
C GLN A 164 -10.68 9.62 35.57
N GLY A 165 -9.69 10.44 35.92
CA GLY A 165 -9.68 11.22 37.16
C GLY A 165 -9.20 10.47 38.42
N ARG A 166 -8.73 9.22 38.27
CA ARG A 166 -8.08 8.47 39.35
C ARG A 166 -6.57 8.62 39.29
N ASP A 167 -5.93 8.58 40.45
CA ASP A 167 -4.48 8.58 40.56
C ASP A 167 -3.92 7.22 40.12
N GLN A 168 -3.46 7.13 38.88
CA GLN A 168 -2.99 5.89 38.24
C GLN A 168 -1.56 5.52 38.61
N THR A 169 -0.88 6.30 39.47
CA THR A 169 0.52 6.05 39.86
C THR A 169 0.69 4.86 40.80
N ASP A 170 -0.39 4.40 41.45
CA ASP A 170 -0.38 3.23 42.32
C ASP A 170 -0.92 1.99 41.58
N SER A 171 -0.01 1.14 41.11
CA SER A 171 -0.34 -0.09 40.38
C SER A 171 -1.26 -1.03 41.17
N ARG A 172 -1.18 -1.04 42.51
CA ARG A 172 -2.03 -1.90 43.34
C ARG A 172 -3.48 -1.41 43.35
N ARG A 173 -3.69 -0.10 43.47
CA ARG A 173 -5.04 0.49 43.42
C ARG A 173 -5.69 0.34 42.05
N THR A 174 -4.90 0.47 40.97
CA THR A 174 -5.37 0.21 39.61
C THR A 174 -5.81 -1.25 39.47
N PHE A 175 -4.99 -2.20 39.93
CA PHE A 175 -5.34 -3.63 39.89
C PHE A 175 -6.58 -3.98 40.73
N GLU A 176 -6.71 -3.46 41.94
CA GLU A 176 -7.89 -3.69 42.80
C GLU A 176 -9.17 -3.11 42.16
N PHE A 177 -9.06 -1.95 41.52
CA PHE A 177 -10.16 -1.33 40.78
C PHE A 177 -10.58 -2.15 39.56
N GLU A 178 -9.62 -2.55 38.72
CA GLU A 178 -9.88 -3.39 37.54
C GLU A 178 -10.54 -4.71 37.94
N ASN A 179 -10.02 -5.40 38.97
CA ASN A 179 -10.62 -6.65 39.46
C ASN A 179 -12.03 -6.49 40.03
N THR A 180 -12.40 -5.28 40.45
CA THR A 180 -13.77 -4.99 40.86
C THR A 180 -14.69 -4.80 39.65
N LEU A 181 -14.22 -4.13 38.60
CA LEU A 181 -15.00 -3.84 37.40
C LEU A 181 -15.13 -5.03 36.45
N ILE A 182 -14.06 -5.79 36.25
CA ILE A 182 -13.99 -6.93 35.32
C ILE A 182 -15.16 -7.91 35.50
N PRO A 183 -15.52 -8.40 36.71
CA PRO A 183 -16.63 -9.32 36.84
C PRO A 183 -17.98 -8.70 36.48
N ILE A 184 -18.17 -7.40 36.74
CA ILE A 184 -19.42 -6.68 36.43
C ILE A 184 -19.59 -6.53 34.92
N VAL A 185 -18.56 -5.97 34.27
CA VAL A 185 -18.56 -5.75 32.82
C VAL A 185 -18.54 -7.08 32.08
N GLY A 186 -17.73 -8.05 32.53
CA GLY A 186 -17.66 -9.39 31.96
C GLY A 186 -18.98 -10.15 32.05
N THR A 187 -19.74 -10.01 33.15
CA THR A 187 -21.09 -10.59 33.25
C THR A 187 -22.04 -10.01 32.22
N TYR A 188 -22.05 -8.67 32.08
CA TYR A 188 -22.88 -8.00 31.08
C TYR A 188 -22.52 -8.41 29.65
N ILE A 189 -21.23 -8.37 29.29
CA ILE A 189 -20.75 -8.81 27.97
C ILE A 189 -21.11 -10.28 27.72
N GLY A 190 -20.90 -11.16 28.70
CA GLY A 190 -21.22 -12.58 28.58
C GLY A 190 -22.71 -12.85 28.31
N GLN A 191 -23.60 -11.98 28.78
CA GLN A 191 -25.04 -12.10 28.58
C GLN A 191 -25.52 -11.47 27.26
N GLU A 192 -24.99 -10.30 26.91
CA GLU A 192 -25.47 -9.52 25.75
C GLU A 192 -24.74 -9.86 24.44
N PHE A 193 -23.44 -10.18 24.51
CA PHE A 193 -22.64 -10.47 23.31
C PHE A 193 -23.23 -11.60 22.46
N PRO A 194 -23.65 -12.77 23.02
CA PRO A 194 -24.26 -13.84 22.22
C PRO A 194 -25.57 -13.42 21.53
N LYS A 195 -26.34 -12.50 22.13
CA LYS A 195 -27.60 -11.99 21.56
C LYS A 195 -27.30 -11.10 20.36
N HIS A 196 -26.34 -10.18 20.48
CA HIS A 196 -25.94 -9.31 19.38
C HIS A 196 -25.23 -10.11 18.26
N TYR A 197 -24.38 -11.07 18.62
CA TYR A 197 -23.67 -11.91 17.66
C TYR A 197 -24.62 -12.83 16.88
N SER A 198 -25.63 -13.42 17.52
CA SER A 198 -26.62 -14.26 16.82
C SER A 198 -27.46 -13.47 15.81
N ARG A 199 -27.78 -12.20 16.11
CA ARG A 199 -28.45 -11.29 15.15
C ARG A 199 -27.59 -11.01 13.90
N LEU A 200 -26.27 -10.99 14.01
CA LEU A 200 -25.35 -10.90 12.87
C LEU A 200 -25.29 -12.18 12.03
N ALA A 201 -25.49 -13.33 12.68
CA ALA A 201 -25.45 -14.63 12.01
C ALA A 201 -26.69 -14.88 11.13
N GLU A 202 -27.82 -14.23 11.41
CA GLU A 202 -29.07 -14.47 10.69
C GLU A 202 -29.02 -14.03 9.22
N PRO A 203 -28.56 -12.79 8.89
CA PRO A 203 -28.40 -12.38 7.49
C PRO A 203 -27.37 -13.23 6.71
N LEU A 204 -26.43 -13.87 7.40
CA LEU A 204 -25.39 -14.70 6.77
C LEU A 204 -25.91 -16.04 6.20
N LYS A 205 -27.05 -16.53 6.70
CA LYS A 205 -27.57 -17.86 6.35
C LYS A 205 -27.97 -17.97 4.87
N ASN A 206 -28.58 -16.92 4.33
CA ASN A 206 -29.16 -16.93 2.98
C ASN A 206 -28.29 -16.24 1.92
N LEU A 207 -27.06 -15.83 2.26
CA LEU A 207 -26.17 -15.17 1.33
C LEU A 207 -25.42 -16.16 0.42
N PRO A 208 -25.22 -15.81 -0.87
CA PRO A 208 -24.31 -16.52 -1.74
C PRO A 208 -22.90 -16.64 -1.12
N PRO A 209 -22.12 -17.68 -1.48
CA PRO A 209 -20.78 -17.89 -0.92
C PRO A 209 -19.86 -16.67 -1.03
N ASP A 210 -19.88 -15.96 -2.16
CA ASP A 210 -19.04 -14.78 -2.40
C ASP A 210 -19.46 -13.59 -1.51
N SER A 211 -20.76 -13.33 -1.40
CA SER A 211 -21.30 -12.30 -0.50
C SER A 211 -21.02 -12.62 0.97
N ARG A 212 -21.06 -13.90 1.35
CA ARG A 212 -20.70 -14.35 2.70
C ARG A 212 -19.22 -14.06 2.98
N LYS A 213 -18.33 -14.35 2.03
CA LYS A 213 -16.89 -14.05 2.17
C LYS A 213 -16.67 -12.55 2.35
N LEU A 214 -17.27 -11.71 1.51
CA LEU A 214 -17.18 -10.25 1.61
C LEU A 214 -17.71 -9.72 2.95
N LEU A 215 -18.83 -10.27 3.44
CA LEU A 215 -19.40 -9.86 4.72
C LEU A 215 -18.53 -10.28 5.92
N VAL A 216 -17.90 -11.45 5.86
CA VAL A 216 -16.91 -11.89 6.86
C VAL A 216 -15.66 -11.02 6.82
N GLU A 217 -15.18 -10.64 5.64
CA GLU A 217 -14.07 -9.70 5.49
C GLU A 217 -14.42 -8.32 6.05
N LEU A 218 -15.65 -7.83 5.81
CA LEU A 218 -16.16 -6.60 6.41
C LEU A 218 -16.19 -6.71 7.94
N PHE A 219 -16.80 -7.76 8.49
CA PHE A 219 -16.83 -8.04 9.93
C PHE A 219 -15.43 -8.01 10.53
N ARG A 220 -14.48 -8.75 9.95
CA ARG A 220 -13.08 -8.78 10.41
C ARG A 220 -12.45 -7.39 10.34
N SER A 221 -12.60 -6.67 9.22
CA SER A 221 -12.00 -5.33 9.07
C SER A 221 -12.54 -4.29 10.05
N LYS A 222 -13.74 -4.49 10.59
CA LYS A 222 -14.41 -3.55 11.49
C LYS A 222 -14.33 -3.93 12.96
N LEU A 223 -14.30 -5.22 13.28
CA LEU A 223 -14.44 -5.71 14.66
C LEU A 223 -13.21 -6.46 15.17
N CYS A 224 -12.30 -6.93 14.31
CA CYS A 224 -11.17 -7.74 14.74
C CYS A 224 -10.28 -7.01 15.77
N ASP A 225 -10.01 -5.71 15.55
CA ASP A 225 -9.20 -4.92 16.48
C ASP A 225 -9.91 -4.58 17.80
N ILE A 226 -11.24 -4.74 17.87
CA ILE A 226 -12.02 -4.54 19.10
C ILE A 226 -12.16 -5.86 19.87
N ILE A 227 -12.49 -6.94 19.17
CA ILE A 227 -12.74 -8.26 19.77
C ILE A 227 -11.42 -8.91 20.21
N HIS A 228 -10.35 -8.74 19.44
CA HIS A 228 -9.07 -9.40 19.71
C HIS A 228 -8.05 -8.49 20.39
N GLN A 229 -8.51 -7.60 21.29
CA GLN A 229 -7.60 -6.78 22.09
C GLN A 229 -6.82 -7.58 23.13
N SER A 230 -7.27 -8.78 23.49
CA SER A 230 -6.48 -9.63 24.38
C SER A 230 -5.17 -10.04 23.67
N PRO A 231 -4.01 -9.99 24.35
CA PRO A 231 -2.73 -10.36 23.76
C PRO A 231 -2.76 -11.75 23.11
N PHE A 232 -3.48 -12.69 23.72
CA PHE A 232 -3.66 -14.04 23.21
C PHE A 232 -4.46 -14.06 21.90
N ALA A 233 -5.65 -13.43 21.87
CA ALA A 233 -6.46 -13.44 20.67
C ALA A 233 -5.77 -12.68 19.53
N ASN A 234 -5.19 -11.51 19.81
CA ASN A 234 -4.43 -10.73 18.84
C ASN A 234 -3.33 -11.58 18.18
N ARG A 235 -2.59 -12.35 18.99
CA ARG A 235 -1.51 -13.22 18.52
C ARG A 235 -2.03 -14.35 17.63
N VAL A 236 -3.14 -15.00 17.99
CA VAL A 236 -3.77 -16.06 17.20
C VAL A 236 -4.13 -15.58 15.78
N PHE A 237 -4.66 -14.35 15.66
CA PHE A 237 -5.14 -13.81 14.39
C PHE A 237 -4.09 -13.06 13.56
N LYS A 238 -3.06 -12.48 14.18
CA LYS A 238 -2.02 -11.69 13.48
C LYS A 238 -0.70 -12.43 13.27
N LYS A 239 -0.55 -13.69 13.73
CA LYS A 239 0.70 -14.42 13.55
C LYS A 239 1.04 -14.62 12.06
N PRO A 240 2.31 -14.48 11.65
CA PRO A 240 2.75 -14.81 10.30
C PRO A 240 2.49 -16.29 9.96
N LEU A 241 2.06 -16.54 8.72
CA LEU A 241 1.89 -17.91 8.21
C LEU A 241 3.25 -18.62 8.20
N GLY A 242 3.33 -19.83 8.79
CA GLY A 242 4.56 -20.64 8.86
C GLY A 242 5.31 -20.59 10.19
N TYR A 243 4.83 -19.80 11.17
CA TYR A 243 5.42 -19.79 12.52
C TYR A 243 4.98 -21.03 13.31
N ALA A 244 5.71 -22.15 13.13
CA ALA A 244 5.49 -23.39 13.86
C ALA A 244 6.03 -23.27 15.29
N GLY A 245 5.20 -23.61 16.29
CA GLY A 245 5.54 -23.47 17.71
C GLY A 245 5.55 -22.02 18.15
N ASP A 246 4.37 -21.39 18.26
CA ASP A 246 4.23 -19.99 18.66
C ASP A 246 4.62 -19.80 20.13
N PHE A 247 5.94 -19.65 20.36
CA PHE A 247 6.55 -19.46 21.67
C PHE A 247 5.94 -18.29 22.43
N GLU A 248 5.52 -17.22 21.76
CA GLU A 248 4.84 -16.10 22.43
C GLU A 248 3.43 -16.48 22.88
N MET A 249 2.69 -17.26 22.07
CA MET A 249 1.40 -17.79 22.48
C MET A 249 1.54 -18.71 23.69
N MET A 250 2.56 -19.59 23.70
CA MET A 250 2.85 -20.45 24.85
C MET A 250 3.25 -19.62 26.08
N ASN A 251 4.08 -18.59 25.93
CA ASN A 251 4.42 -17.68 27.02
C ASN A 251 3.21 -16.94 27.60
N LEU A 252 2.24 -16.57 26.76
CA LEU A 252 1.00 -15.95 27.23
C LEU A 252 0.15 -16.92 28.07
N ILE A 253 0.10 -18.21 27.69
CA ILE A 253 -0.59 -19.26 28.45
C ILE A 253 0.13 -19.53 29.79
N TYR A 254 1.46 -19.68 29.76
CA TYR A 254 2.24 -20.05 30.94
C TYR A 254 2.54 -18.87 31.89
N LYS A 255 2.52 -17.62 31.41
CA LYS A 255 2.64 -16.45 32.31
C LYS A 255 1.48 -16.36 33.30
N SER A 256 0.27 -16.74 32.90
CA SER A 256 -0.90 -16.78 33.79
C SER A 256 -0.87 -17.93 34.80
N GLU A 257 -0.11 -19.01 34.53
CA GLU A 257 0.02 -20.15 35.46
C GLU A 257 1.03 -19.89 36.60
N ASN A 258 1.90 -18.89 36.47
CA ASN A 258 2.90 -18.52 37.49
C ASN A 258 2.42 -17.43 38.48
N ILE A 259 1.13 -17.08 38.49
CA ILE A 259 0.53 -16.31 39.58
C ILE A 259 0.01 -17.32 40.62
N GLY A 260 0.95 -17.80 41.44
CA GLY A 260 0.64 -18.43 42.73
C GLY A 260 0.41 -17.39 43.82
#